data_AF-A0AAU8YZ08-F1
#
_entry.id   AF-A0AAU8YZ08-F1
#
_cell.length_a   1.000
_cell.length_b   1.000
_cell.length_c   1.000
_cell.angle_alpha   90.00
_cell.angle_beta   90.00
_cell.angle_gamma   90.00
#
_symmetry.space_group_name_H-M   'P 1'
#
loop_
_entity.id
_entity.type
_entity.pdbx_description
1 polymer ?
#
loop_
_entity_poly.entity_id
_entity_poly.type
_entity_poly.pdbx_seq_one_letter_code
_entity_poly.pdbx_strand_id
1 'polypeptide(L)'
;MNINYKIKTLTYNVCKYIIRILIFINVINNFIKKDYYFTLIGVAAFVLTFIPSLIFKIMKIKPDKSLYLSIIFFIFISLYLGTLNNFYRYEWWDTMLHVVSGIIIGFFAVIILKKHSPNNSMNSYNPVFVFIFILSFAALCGVVWEIYEFTIDTLFNLDMQGVECCGVTDTMVDLIADLIGSIISYIFYCFTYKKQ
;
A
#
# COMPACT_ATOMS: atom_id res chain seq x y z
N MET A 1 -6.44 -27.42 -16.66
CA MET A 1 -5.91 -26.22 -15.96
C MET A 1 -4.40 -26.15 -16.18
N ASN A 2 -3.91 -25.11 -16.86
CA ASN A 2 -2.51 -24.97 -17.31
C ASN A 2 -1.50 -25.04 -16.14
N ILE A 3 -0.40 -25.80 -16.30
CA ILE A 3 0.67 -25.96 -15.30
C ILE A 3 1.20 -24.60 -14.84
N ASN A 4 1.40 -23.65 -15.77
CA ASN A 4 1.86 -22.30 -15.45
C ASN A 4 0.90 -21.53 -14.53
N TYR A 5 -0.41 -21.75 -14.69
CA TYR A 5 -1.41 -21.14 -13.80
C TYR A 5 -1.36 -21.73 -12.39
N LYS A 6 -1.17 -23.06 -12.28
CA LYS A 6 -1.00 -23.73 -10.99
C LYS A 6 0.26 -23.22 -10.27
N ILE A 7 1.39 -23.12 -10.97
CA ILE A 7 2.65 -22.60 -10.41
C ILE A 7 2.47 -21.17 -9.91
N LYS A 8 1.94 -20.25 -10.74
CA LYS A 8 1.69 -18.85 -10.32
C LYS A 8 0.80 -18.76 -9.08
N THR A 9 -0.23 -19.61 -9.00
CA THR A 9 -1.14 -19.64 -7.85
C THR A 9 -0.47 -20.20 -6.60
N LEU A 10 0.37 -21.22 -6.75
CA LEU A 10 1.16 -21.77 -5.66
C LEU A 10 2.14 -20.71 -5.13
N THR A 11 2.92 -20.07 -6.01
CA THR A 11 3.87 -19.01 -5.63
C THR A 11 3.17 -17.88 -4.87
N TYR A 12 2.05 -17.38 -5.40
CA TYR A 12 1.24 -16.35 -4.74
C TYR A 12 0.83 -16.77 -3.31
N ASN A 13 0.34 -18.00 -3.14
CA ASN A 13 -0.09 -18.48 -1.83
C ASN A 13 1.10 -18.65 -0.87
N VAL A 14 2.22 -19.19 -1.35
CA VAL A 14 3.44 -19.37 -0.57
C VAL A 14 3.96 -18.03 -0.06
N CYS A 15 4.14 -17.03 -0.93
CA CYS A 15 4.60 -15.69 -0.51
C CYS A 15 3.68 -15.06 0.53
N LYS A 16 2.36 -15.09 0.28
CA LYS A 16 1.35 -14.57 1.20
C LYS A 16 1.42 -15.22 2.59
N TYR A 17 1.56 -16.54 2.65
CA TYR A 17 1.62 -17.24 3.95
C TYR A 17 2.96 -17.05 4.65
N ILE A 18 4.08 -17.01 3.92
CA ILE A 18 5.39 -16.70 4.50
C ILE A 18 5.36 -15.34 5.21
N ILE A 19 4.86 -14.30 4.55
CA ILE A 19 4.75 -12.95 5.14
C ILE A 19 3.94 -13.00 6.44
N ARG A 20 2.77 -13.65 6.43
CA ARG A 20 1.91 -13.76 7.61
C ARG A 20 2.56 -14.55 8.74
N ILE A 21 3.27 -15.63 8.43
CA ILE A 21 3.98 -16.44 9.41
C ILE A 21 5.12 -15.64 10.06
N LEU A 22 5.89 -14.89 9.27
CA LEU A 22 6.97 -14.04 9.81
C LEU A 22 6.43 -12.98 10.78
N ILE A 23 5.37 -12.27 10.39
CA ILE A 23 4.71 -11.29 11.28
C ILE A 23 4.18 -11.98 12.54
N PHE A 24 3.53 -13.14 12.40
CA PHE A 24 2.97 -13.87 13.54
C PHE A 24 4.05 -14.36 14.51
N ILE A 25 5.18 -14.86 14.01
CA ILE A 25 6.32 -15.25 14.86
C ILE A 25 6.85 -14.04 15.63
N ASN A 26 6.94 -12.87 14.99
CA ASN A 26 7.37 -11.64 15.66
C ASN A 26 6.40 -11.21 16.78
N VAL A 27 5.07 -11.33 16.55
CA VAL A 27 4.06 -11.10 17.60
C VAL A 27 4.30 -12.01 18.81
N ILE A 28 4.48 -13.31 18.59
CA ILE A 28 4.73 -14.27 19.69
C ILE A 28 6.03 -13.93 20.43
N ASN A 29 7.10 -13.61 19.70
CA ASN A 29 8.39 -13.27 20.28
C ASN A 29 8.31 -12.00 21.15
N ASN A 30 7.66 -10.94 20.67
CA ASN A 30 7.51 -9.70 21.44
C ASN A 30 6.57 -9.88 22.64
N PHE A 31 5.53 -10.70 22.50
CA PHE A 31 4.65 -11.03 23.63
C PHE A 31 5.40 -11.77 24.74
N ILE A 32 6.24 -12.77 24.40
CA ILE A 32 7.08 -13.49 25.37
C ILE A 32 8.06 -12.55 26.07
N LYS A 33 8.63 -11.59 25.32
CA LYS A 33 9.52 -10.55 25.86
C LYS A 33 8.78 -9.48 26.70
N LYS A 34 7.44 -9.52 26.74
CA LYS A 34 6.57 -8.51 27.37
C LYS A 34 6.70 -7.11 26.76
N ASP A 35 7.12 -7.03 25.50
CA ASP A 35 7.10 -5.80 24.73
C ASP A 35 5.71 -5.61 24.12
N TYR A 36 4.80 -5.07 24.92
CA TYR A 36 3.39 -4.94 24.53
C TYR A 36 3.18 -3.93 23.40
N TYR A 37 4.04 -2.92 23.28
CA TYR A 37 3.99 -1.94 22.20
C TYR A 37 4.27 -2.60 20.84
N PHE A 38 5.39 -3.31 20.71
CA PHE A 38 5.68 -4.04 19.48
C PHE A 38 4.77 -5.24 19.25
N THR A 39 4.22 -5.83 20.32
CA THR A 39 3.16 -6.84 20.18
C THR A 39 1.92 -6.24 19.50
N LEU A 40 1.46 -5.07 19.95
CA LEU A 40 0.28 -4.40 19.38
C LEU A 40 0.50 -4.05 17.89
N ILE A 41 1.66 -3.48 17.55
CA ILE A 41 2.03 -3.15 16.16
C ILE A 41 2.06 -4.43 15.31
N GLY A 42 2.65 -5.52 15.80
CA GLY A 42 2.68 -6.80 15.08
C GLY A 42 1.29 -7.39 14.86
N VAL A 43 0.39 -7.29 15.85
CA VAL A 43 -1.01 -7.70 15.70
C VAL A 43 -1.72 -6.85 14.65
N ALA A 44 -1.55 -5.53 14.70
CA ALA A 44 -2.11 -4.62 13.71
C ALA A 44 -1.60 -4.96 12.30
N ALA A 45 -0.29 -5.15 12.12
CA ALA A 45 0.31 -5.55 10.85
C ALA A 45 -0.27 -6.87 10.34
N PHE A 46 -0.42 -7.88 11.21
CA PHE A 46 -1.00 -9.17 10.86
C PHE A 46 -2.43 -9.03 10.36
N VAL A 47 -3.28 -8.31 11.10
CA VAL A 47 -4.70 -8.05 10.76
C VAL A 47 -4.81 -7.29 9.45
N LEU A 48 -3.97 -6.27 9.24
CA LEU A 48 -3.94 -5.46 8.02
C LEU A 48 -3.70 -6.33 6.77
N THR A 49 -2.92 -7.43 6.86
CA THR A 49 -2.73 -8.34 5.72
C THR A 49 -4.02 -9.01 5.22
N PHE A 50 -5.12 -8.96 5.97
CA PHE A 50 -6.42 -9.52 5.58
C PHE A 50 -7.38 -8.46 5.04
N ILE A 51 -7.15 -7.18 5.32
CA ILE A 51 -8.01 -6.07 4.91
C ILE A 51 -8.20 -5.97 3.38
N PRO A 52 -7.18 -6.20 2.52
CA PRO A 52 -7.39 -6.15 1.07
C PRO A 52 -8.46 -7.14 0.59
N SER A 53 -8.56 -8.32 1.21
CA SER A 53 -9.59 -9.31 0.86
C SER A 53 -11.00 -8.78 1.16
N LEU A 54 -11.15 -8.07 2.27
CA LEU A 54 -12.40 -7.45 2.66
C LEU A 54 -12.77 -6.32 1.70
N ILE A 55 -11.82 -5.44 1.35
CA ILE A 55 -12.01 -4.35 0.40
C ILE A 55 -12.48 -4.89 -0.96
N PHE A 56 -11.76 -5.86 -1.54
CA PHE A 56 -12.14 -6.46 -2.83
C PHE A 56 -13.53 -7.11 -2.78
N LYS A 57 -13.89 -7.75 -1.66
CA LYS A 57 -15.22 -8.35 -1.46
C LYS A 57 -16.32 -7.28 -1.38
N ILE A 58 -16.12 -6.22 -0.58
CA ILE A 58 -17.08 -5.11 -0.43
C ILE A 58 -17.30 -4.41 -1.77
N MET A 59 -16.21 -4.12 -2.48
CA MET A 59 -16.27 -3.44 -3.77
C MET A 59 -16.72 -4.35 -4.91
N LYS A 60 -16.96 -5.64 -4.66
CA LYS A 60 -17.32 -6.65 -5.69
C LYS A 60 -16.32 -6.65 -6.86
N ILE A 61 -15.03 -6.47 -6.56
CA ILE A 61 -13.92 -6.53 -7.51
C ILE A 61 -13.25 -7.89 -7.37
N LYS A 62 -12.99 -8.58 -8.48
CA LYS A 62 -12.15 -9.79 -8.44
C LYS A 62 -10.72 -9.37 -8.10
N PRO A 63 -10.13 -9.88 -7.01
CA PRO A 63 -8.79 -9.47 -6.61
C PRO A 63 -7.78 -9.87 -7.69
N ASP A 64 -7.04 -8.89 -8.18
CA ASP A 64 -5.82 -9.16 -8.95
C ASP A 64 -4.76 -9.71 -7.97
N LYS A 65 -4.23 -10.91 -8.25
CA LYS A 65 -3.30 -11.58 -7.35
C LYS A 65 -2.01 -10.78 -7.17
N SER A 66 -1.56 -10.08 -8.21
CA SER A 66 -0.34 -9.27 -8.14
C SER A 66 -0.58 -8.06 -7.25
N LEU A 67 -1.65 -7.29 -7.48
CA LEU A 67 -1.98 -6.13 -6.63
C LEU A 67 -2.21 -6.54 -5.17
N TYR A 68 -2.94 -7.64 -4.93
CA TYR A 68 -3.16 -8.15 -3.59
C TYR A 68 -1.84 -8.48 -2.87
N LEU A 69 -0.92 -9.15 -3.58
CA LEU A 69 0.39 -9.48 -3.03
C LEU A 69 1.25 -8.23 -2.80
N SER A 70 1.19 -7.24 -3.71
CA SER A 70 1.86 -5.95 -3.54
C SER A 70 1.40 -5.21 -2.29
N ILE A 71 0.09 -5.21 -1.98
CA ILE A 71 -0.42 -4.58 -0.76
C ILE A 71 0.07 -5.30 0.50
N ILE A 72 0.03 -6.65 0.52
CA ILE A 72 0.55 -7.42 1.66
C ILE A 72 2.05 -7.23 1.83
N PHE A 73 2.79 -7.17 0.72
CA PHE A 73 4.22 -6.92 0.74
C PHE A 73 4.53 -5.50 1.23
N PHE A 74 3.74 -4.50 0.81
CA PHE A 74 3.81 -3.14 1.34
C PHE A 74 3.65 -3.10 2.86
N ILE A 75 2.60 -3.75 3.39
CA ILE A 75 2.37 -3.87 4.85
C ILE A 75 3.56 -4.53 5.55
N PHE A 76 4.16 -5.53 4.94
CA PHE A 76 5.35 -6.19 5.48
C PHE A 76 6.56 -5.24 5.52
N ILE A 77 6.84 -4.51 4.45
CA ILE A 77 7.99 -3.59 4.45
C ILE A 77 7.75 -2.37 5.36
N SER A 78 6.54 -1.83 5.45
CA SER A 78 6.25 -0.65 6.29
C SER A 78 6.23 -1.01 7.78
N LEU A 79 5.46 -2.02 8.18
CA LEU A 79 5.28 -2.31 9.60
C LEU A 79 6.27 -3.34 10.13
N TYR A 80 6.51 -4.43 9.39
CA TYR A 80 7.44 -5.46 9.87
C TYR A 80 8.89 -5.00 9.74
N LEU A 81 9.34 -4.57 8.55
CA LEU A 81 10.71 -4.07 8.41
C LEU A 81 10.87 -2.67 9.01
N GLY A 82 9.99 -1.73 8.65
CA GLY A 82 10.03 -0.34 9.13
C GLY A 82 9.96 -0.24 10.66
N THR A 83 8.79 -0.52 11.24
CA THR A 83 8.60 -0.32 12.69
C THR A 83 9.23 -1.43 13.53
N LEU A 84 8.90 -2.71 13.27
CA LEU A 84 9.29 -3.82 14.16
C LEU A 84 10.77 -4.21 14.05
N ASN A 85 11.46 -3.86 12.96
CA ASN A 85 12.90 -4.09 12.77
C ASN A 85 13.70 -2.78 12.62
N ASN A 86 13.09 -1.62 12.90
CA ASN A 86 13.72 -0.31 12.94
C ASN A 86 14.39 0.11 11.62
N PHE A 87 13.74 -0.12 10.48
CA PHE A 87 14.24 0.34 9.17
C PHE A 87 13.95 1.82 8.91
N TYR A 88 13.01 2.44 9.64
CA TYR A 88 12.80 3.89 9.60
C TYR A 88 14.03 4.71 10.01
N ARG A 89 15.04 4.08 10.62
CA ARG A 89 16.37 4.70 10.83
C ARG A 89 17.08 5.12 9.54
N TYR A 90 16.69 4.55 8.38
CA TYR A 90 17.23 4.95 7.10
C TYR A 90 16.36 6.07 6.54
N GLU A 91 16.91 7.27 6.38
CA GLU A 91 16.18 8.49 6.02
C GLU A 91 15.34 8.37 4.74
N TRP A 92 15.75 7.51 3.79
CA TRP A 92 15.02 7.29 2.54
C TRP A 92 13.88 6.27 2.66
N TRP A 93 13.77 5.55 3.77
CA TRP A 93 12.86 4.42 3.92
C TRP A 93 11.42 4.86 3.78
N ASP A 94 11.05 5.93 4.48
CA ASP A 94 9.68 6.41 4.53
C ASP A 94 9.23 7.00 3.18
N THR A 95 9.99 7.94 2.62
CA THR A 95 9.73 8.47 1.28
C THR A 95 9.66 7.37 0.20
N MET A 96 10.47 6.30 0.30
CA MET A 96 10.38 5.15 -0.60
C MET A 96 9.05 4.40 -0.44
N LEU A 97 8.56 4.22 0.80
CA LEU A 97 7.24 3.67 1.05
C LEU A 97 6.15 4.52 0.42
N HIS A 98 6.22 5.85 0.50
CA HIS A 98 5.27 6.75 -0.15
C HIS A 98 5.27 6.61 -1.69
N VAL A 99 6.44 6.52 -2.33
CA VAL A 99 6.48 6.23 -3.78
C VAL A 99 5.81 4.87 -4.10
N VAL A 100 6.12 3.82 -3.33
CA VAL A 100 5.54 2.47 -3.55
C VAL A 100 4.03 2.47 -3.30
N SER A 101 3.58 3.17 -2.25
CA SER A 101 2.20 3.45 -1.89
C SER A 101 1.45 4.08 -3.07
N GLY A 102 1.96 5.19 -3.61
CA GLY A 102 1.40 5.89 -4.75
C GLY A 102 1.26 5.01 -5.99
N ILE A 103 2.24 4.13 -6.26
CA ILE A 103 2.16 3.15 -7.35
C ILE A 103 0.98 2.19 -7.12
N ILE A 104 0.92 1.55 -5.95
CA ILE A 104 -0.11 0.56 -5.61
C ILE A 104 -1.51 1.17 -5.66
N ILE A 105 -1.68 2.35 -5.06
CA ILE A 105 -2.94 3.09 -5.03
C ILE A 105 -3.34 3.53 -6.45
N GLY A 106 -2.38 3.97 -7.27
CA GLY A 106 -2.63 4.31 -8.66
C GLY A 106 -3.11 3.11 -9.49
N PHE A 107 -2.54 1.91 -9.29
CA PHE A 107 -3.05 0.69 -9.94
C PHE A 107 -4.45 0.33 -9.45
N PHE A 108 -4.72 0.50 -8.16
CA PHE A 108 -6.04 0.28 -7.61
C PHE A 108 -7.07 1.25 -8.21
N ALA A 109 -6.72 2.53 -8.40
CA ALA A 109 -7.55 3.52 -9.08
C ALA A 109 -7.90 3.10 -10.52
N VAL A 110 -6.93 2.56 -11.28
CA VAL A 110 -7.18 2.01 -12.63
C VAL A 110 -8.17 0.85 -12.60
N ILE A 111 -8.08 -0.04 -11.61
CA ILE A 111 -9.02 -1.18 -11.46
C ILE A 111 -10.43 -0.67 -11.15
N ILE A 112 -10.57 0.35 -10.30
CA ILE A 112 -11.85 0.99 -10.02
C ILE A 112 -12.46 1.56 -11.29
N LEU A 113 -11.71 2.37 -12.04
CA LEU A 113 -12.19 2.94 -13.29
C LEU A 113 -12.62 1.86 -14.29
N LYS A 114 -11.79 0.81 -14.47
CA LYS A 114 -12.10 -0.29 -15.39
C LYS A 114 -13.39 -1.04 -15.01
N LYS A 115 -13.66 -1.22 -13.71
CA LYS A 115 -14.90 -1.84 -13.25
C LYS A 115 -16.14 -1.01 -13.57
N HIS A 116 -16.00 0.31 -13.60
CA HIS A 116 -17.09 1.24 -13.87
C HIS A 116 -17.14 1.68 -15.34
N SER A 117 -16.28 1.13 -16.19
CA SER A 117 -16.23 1.49 -17.60
C SER A 117 -17.23 0.68 -18.45
N PRO A 118 -17.82 1.29 -19.48
CA PRO A 118 -18.65 0.58 -20.44
C PRO A 118 -17.89 -0.62 -21.05
N ASN A 119 -18.51 -1.80 -21.04
CA ASN A 119 -17.92 -3.04 -21.55
C ASN A 119 -16.59 -3.45 -20.90
N ASN A 120 -16.24 -2.93 -19.71
CA ASN A 120 -14.93 -3.10 -19.07
C ASN A 120 -13.74 -2.65 -19.97
N SER A 121 -14.01 -1.76 -20.93
CA SER A 121 -13.00 -1.17 -21.81
C SER A 121 -12.54 0.17 -21.25
N MET A 122 -11.24 0.38 -21.18
CA MET A 122 -10.68 1.62 -20.67
C MET A 122 -10.57 2.70 -21.76
N ASN A 123 -10.72 2.31 -23.03
CA ASN A 123 -10.61 3.18 -24.20
C ASN A 123 -11.72 4.23 -24.29
N SER A 124 -12.80 4.05 -23.54
CA SER A 124 -13.90 5.03 -23.48
C SER A 124 -13.54 6.29 -22.69
N TYR A 125 -12.48 6.28 -21.89
CA TYR A 125 -12.10 7.43 -21.08
C TYR A 125 -11.04 8.30 -21.76
N ASN A 126 -11.20 9.62 -21.66
CA ASN A 126 -10.17 10.56 -22.05
C ASN A 126 -8.89 10.30 -21.22
N PRO A 127 -7.69 10.14 -21.83
CA PRO A 127 -6.45 9.89 -21.10
C PRO A 127 -6.12 10.95 -20.03
N VAL A 128 -6.44 12.22 -20.29
CA VAL A 128 -6.25 13.32 -19.33
C VAL A 128 -7.17 13.13 -18.12
N PHE A 129 -8.40 12.69 -18.33
CA PHE A 129 -9.30 12.35 -17.23
C PHE A 129 -8.76 11.20 -16.38
N VAL A 130 -8.24 10.14 -17.02
CA VAL A 130 -7.64 9.01 -16.30
C VAL A 130 -6.41 9.44 -15.50
N PHE A 131 -5.56 10.32 -16.08
CA PHE A 131 -4.41 10.90 -15.39
C PHE A 131 -4.83 11.64 -14.12
N ILE A 132 -5.76 12.60 -14.25
CA ILE A 132 -6.25 13.39 -13.13
C ILE A 132 -6.88 12.49 -12.08
N PHE A 133 -7.70 11.51 -12.47
CA PHE A 133 -8.33 10.58 -11.53
C PHE A 133 -7.29 9.80 -10.72
N ILE A 134 -6.27 9.23 -11.38
CA ILE A 134 -5.22 8.45 -10.70
C ILE A 134 -4.45 9.32 -9.70
N LEU A 135 -4.02 10.52 -10.12
CA LEU A 135 -3.27 11.44 -9.25
C LEU A 135 -4.13 11.92 -8.07
N SER A 136 -5.37 12.34 -8.32
CA SER A 136 -6.27 12.81 -7.26
C SER A 136 -6.64 11.69 -6.29
N PHE A 137 -6.83 10.47 -6.77
CA PHE A 137 -7.11 9.33 -5.89
C PHE A 137 -5.91 8.98 -5.00
N ALA A 138 -4.70 8.97 -5.56
CA ALA A 138 -3.48 8.76 -4.77
C ALA A 138 -3.25 9.89 -3.75
N ALA A 139 -3.37 11.15 -4.17
CA ALA A 139 -3.24 12.30 -3.28
C ALA A 139 -4.25 12.29 -2.14
N LEU A 140 -5.51 11.90 -2.41
CA LEU A 140 -6.52 11.78 -1.36
C LEU A 140 -6.14 10.71 -0.33
N CYS A 141 -5.63 9.56 -0.78
CA CYS A 141 -5.14 8.53 0.14
C CYS A 141 -3.93 8.99 0.96
N GLY A 142 -2.98 9.69 0.34
CA GLY A 142 -1.85 10.31 1.04
C GLY A 142 -2.31 11.32 2.09
N VAL A 143 -3.22 12.23 1.75
CA VAL A 143 -3.80 13.18 2.71
C VAL A 143 -4.49 12.47 3.88
N VAL A 144 -5.21 11.37 3.62
CA VAL A 144 -5.84 10.58 4.69
C VAL A 144 -4.79 9.94 5.61
N TRP A 145 -3.65 9.53 5.05
CA TRP A 145 -2.52 9.00 5.82
C TRP A 145 -1.89 10.09 6.71
N GLU A 146 -1.57 11.26 6.15
CA GLU A 146 -1.03 12.40 6.92
C GLU A 146 -1.97 12.85 8.04
N ILE A 147 -3.29 12.83 7.79
CA ILE A 147 -4.28 13.12 8.84
C ILE A 147 -4.23 12.07 9.95
N TYR A 148 -4.03 10.80 9.60
CA TYR A 148 -3.87 9.74 10.59
C TYR A 148 -2.62 9.95 11.44
N GLU A 149 -1.47 10.25 10.83
CA GLU A 149 -0.21 10.50 11.55
C GLU A 149 -0.35 11.70 12.49
N PHE A 150 -0.82 12.83 11.96
CA PHE A 150 -1.10 14.03 12.75
C PHE A 150 -2.03 13.73 13.94
N THR A 151 -3.06 12.90 13.73
CA THR A 151 -4.01 12.52 14.79
C THR A 151 -3.32 11.69 15.87
N ILE A 152 -2.47 10.74 15.49
CA ILE A 152 -1.73 9.89 16.44
C ILE A 152 -0.69 10.70 17.21
N ASP A 153 0.06 11.57 16.53
CA ASP A 153 1.04 12.47 17.15
C ASP A 153 0.38 13.37 18.19
N THR A 154 -0.78 13.95 17.85
CA THR A 154 -1.53 14.83 18.74
C THR A 154 -2.12 14.09 19.95
N LEU A 155 -2.67 12.88 19.77
CA LEU A 155 -3.36 12.16 20.83
C LEU A 155 -2.41 11.41 21.77
N PHE A 156 -1.27 10.95 21.26
CA PHE A 156 -0.34 10.08 21.98
C PHE A 156 1.03 10.71 22.23
N ASN A 157 1.23 11.97 21.83
CA ASN A 157 2.49 12.70 21.98
C ASN A 157 3.67 11.93 21.34
N LEU A 158 3.44 11.50 20.09
CA LEU A 158 4.41 10.86 19.21
C LEU A 158 4.89 11.86 18.14
N ASP A 159 5.81 11.43 17.28
CA ASP A 159 6.34 12.24 16.17
C ASP A 159 6.50 11.38 14.91
N MET A 160 5.38 10.89 14.38
CA MET A 160 5.32 10.14 13.13
C MET A 160 5.68 11.01 11.93
N GLN A 161 5.25 12.29 11.93
CA GLN A 161 5.51 13.25 10.84
C GLN A 161 6.89 13.94 10.92
N GLY A 162 7.78 13.48 11.81
CA GLY A 162 9.14 14.00 11.96
C GLY A 162 9.23 15.50 12.27
N VAL A 163 8.20 16.10 12.87
CA VAL A 163 8.06 17.56 13.05
C VAL A 163 9.26 18.13 13.81
N GLU A 164 9.80 17.39 14.79
CA GLU A 164 10.96 17.84 15.57
C GLU A 164 12.21 18.06 14.70
N CYS A 165 12.43 17.20 13.69
CA CYS A 165 13.64 17.25 12.87
C CYS A 165 13.48 18.04 11.56
N CYS A 166 12.31 18.01 10.93
CA CYS A 166 12.12 18.56 9.57
C CYS A 166 10.86 19.44 9.40
N GLY A 167 10.04 19.61 10.45
CA GLY A 167 8.82 20.41 10.40
C GLY A 167 7.81 19.87 9.41
N VAL A 168 7.20 20.74 8.59
CA VAL A 168 6.21 20.32 7.56
C VAL A 168 6.85 19.65 6.33
N THR A 169 8.18 19.53 6.30
CA THR A 169 8.89 19.04 5.11
C THR A 169 8.59 17.57 4.83
N ASP A 170 8.46 16.76 5.88
CA ASP A 170 8.14 15.32 5.81
C ASP A 170 6.85 15.08 5.01
N THR A 171 5.74 15.53 5.57
CA THR A 171 4.41 15.53 4.96
C THR A 171 4.39 16.02 3.52
N MET A 172 5.12 17.10 3.21
CA MET A 172 5.15 17.62 1.84
C MET A 172 5.93 16.71 0.89
N VAL A 173 7.05 16.13 1.34
CA VAL A 173 7.84 15.16 0.58
C VAL A 173 7.03 13.89 0.34
N ASP A 174 6.27 13.44 1.33
CA ASP A 174 5.47 12.21 1.27
C ASP A 174 4.29 12.33 0.29
N LEU A 175 3.56 13.45 0.34
CA LEU A 175 2.52 13.74 -0.64
C LEU A 175 3.08 13.89 -2.07
N ILE A 176 4.28 14.45 -2.23
CA ILE A 176 4.96 14.53 -3.52
C ILE A 176 5.38 13.12 -3.99
N ALA A 177 5.89 12.29 -3.09
CA ALA A 177 6.30 10.92 -3.37
C ALA A 177 5.11 10.04 -3.80
N ASP A 178 3.96 10.16 -3.12
CA ASP A 178 2.71 9.51 -3.51
C ASP A 178 2.28 9.91 -4.94
N LEU A 179 2.37 11.20 -5.26
CA LEU A 179 2.07 11.70 -6.60
C LEU A 179 3.02 11.13 -7.65
N ILE A 180 4.34 11.11 -7.38
CA ILE A 180 5.34 10.52 -8.27
C ILE A 180 5.04 9.04 -8.52
N GLY A 181 4.71 8.29 -7.46
CA GLY A 181 4.30 6.89 -7.57
C GLY A 181 3.06 6.71 -8.46
N SER A 182 2.07 7.58 -8.29
CA SER A 182 0.84 7.52 -9.08
C SER A 182 1.05 7.81 -10.58
N ILE A 183 2.01 8.69 -10.92
CA ILE A 183 2.40 8.99 -12.30
C ILE A 183 2.97 7.73 -12.98
N ILE A 184 3.78 6.93 -12.26
CA ILE A 184 4.31 5.66 -12.77
C ILE A 184 3.16 4.71 -13.14
N SER A 185 2.13 4.63 -12.30
CA SER A 185 0.93 3.83 -12.58
C SER A 185 0.16 4.33 -13.80
N TYR A 186 0.07 5.65 -14.01
CA TYR A 186 -0.51 6.21 -15.23
C TYR A 186 0.31 5.89 -16.50
N ILE A 187 1.64 5.94 -16.41
CA ILE A 187 2.52 5.56 -17.52
C ILE A 187 2.27 4.09 -17.91
N PHE A 188 2.20 3.20 -16.92
CA PHE A 188 1.85 1.79 -17.16
C PHE A 188 0.46 1.63 -17.79
N TYR A 189 -0.53 2.40 -17.34
CA TYR A 189 -1.86 2.46 -17.95
C TYR A 189 -1.76 2.79 -19.44
N CYS A 190 -0.98 3.81 -19.82
CA CYS A 190 -0.80 4.20 -21.22
C CYS A 190 -0.24 3.05 -22.08
N PHE A 191 0.73 2.29 -21.58
CA PHE A 191 1.30 1.17 -22.31
C PHE A 191 0.34 -0.03 -22.46
N THR A 192 -0.50 -0.25 -21.45
CA THR A 192 -1.35 -1.43 -21.37
C THR A 192 -2.67 -1.26 -22.11
N TYR A 193 -3.27 -0.08 -22.02
CA TYR A 193 -4.64 0.16 -22.48
C TYR A 193 -4.74 1.06 -23.70
N LYS A 194 -3.77 1.95 -23.97
CA LYS A 194 -3.84 2.86 -25.13
C LYS A 194 -3.40 2.21 -26.47
N LYS A 195 -2.84 1.00 -26.44
CA LYS A 195 -2.33 0.29 -27.63
C LYS A 195 -3.37 -0.63 -28.32
N GLN A 196 -4.65 -0.55 -27.95
CA GLN A 196 -5.75 -1.28 -28.60
C GLN A 196 -6.81 -0.30 -29.06
#